data_AF-A0A511VGZ4-F1
#
_entry.id   AF-A0A511VGZ4-F1
#
_cell.length_a   1.000
_cell.length_b   1.000
_cell.length_c   1.000
_cell.angle_alpha   90.00
_cell.angle_beta   90.00
_cell.angle_gamma   90.00
#
_symmetry.space_group_name_H-M   'P 1'
#
loop_
_entity.id
_entity.type
_entity.pdbx_description
1 polymer ?
#
loop_
_entity_poly.entity_id
_entity_poly.type
_entity_poly.pdbx_seq_one_letter_code
_entity_poly.pdbx_strand_id
1 'polypeptide(L)' 'MYAAKSGRDLSTIHYHLTFAFYKIAVVLQQLYYRWKKGEANDDRFARLDIGIYNLMLQAHRAKNRELL' A
#
# COMPACT_ATOMS: atom_id res chain seq x y z
N MET A 1 4.38 8.47 23.78
CA MET A 1 3.80 8.36 22.41
C MET A 1 3.32 6.93 22.17
N TYR A 2 2.41 6.68 21.22
CA TYR A 2 1.52 5.49 21.08
C TYR A 2 1.86 4.21 21.86
N ALA A 3 3.04 3.60 21.66
CA ALA A 3 3.46 2.38 22.38
C ALA A 3 3.41 2.54 23.90
N ALA A 4 3.96 3.63 24.44
CA ALA A 4 3.96 3.91 25.88
C ALA A 4 2.54 4.17 26.44
N LYS A 5 1.62 4.69 25.62
CA LYS A 5 0.22 4.93 26.02
C LYS A 5 -0.66 3.69 25.88
N SER A 6 -0.32 2.78 24.98
CA SER A 6 -1.14 1.61 24.65
C SER A 6 -0.60 0.29 25.19
N GLY A 7 0.65 0.27 25.69
CA GLY A 7 1.34 -0.95 26.11
C GLY A 7 1.64 -1.93 24.98
N ARG A 8 1.44 -1.55 23.71
CA ARG A 8 1.65 -2.42 22.55
C ARG A 8 3.13 -2.56 22.23
N ASP A 9 3.56 -3.81 22.04
CA ASP A 9 4.84 -4.11 21.42
C ASP A 9 4.80 -3.77 19.92
N LEU A 10 5.81 -3.06 19.45
CA LEU A 10 5.97 -2.64 18.05
C LEU A 10 7.14 -3.36 17.35
N SER A 11 7.73 -4.38 17.98
CA SER A 11 8.84 -5.17 17.42
C SER A 11 8.56 -5.77 16.03
N THR A 12 7.29 -5.96 15.69
CA THR A 12 6.83 -6.53 14.41
C THR A 12 6.19 -5.50 13.47
N ILE A 13 6.37 -4.20 13.73
CA ILE A 13 5.72 -3.12 12.96
C ILE A 13 6.02 -3.19 11.45
N HIS A 14 7.17 -3.75 11.06
CA HIS A 14 7.57 -3.95 9.67
C HIS A 14 6.54 -4.79 8.89
N TYR A 15 5.92 -5.80 9.53
CA TYR A 15 4.86 -6.60 8.93
C TYR A 15 3.61 -5.75 8.66
N HIS A 16 3.18 -4.97 9.65
CA HIS A 16 2.02 -4.09 9.51
C HIS A 16 2.24 -3.00 8.45
N LEU A 17 3.45 -2.47 8.37
CA LEU A 17 3.83 -1.49 7.35
C LEU A 17 3.83 -2.11 5.94
N THR A 18 4.39 -3.31 5.80
CA THR A 18 4.35 -4.09 4.55
C THR A 18 2.92 -4.31 4.10
N PHE A 19 2.07 -4.78 5.02
CA PHE A 19 0.66 -5.03 4.75
C PHE A 19 -0.11 -3.75 4.39
N ALA A 20 0.19 -2.63 5.05
CA ALA A 20 -0.45 -1.35 4.75
C ALA A 20 -0.18 -0.90 3.32
N PHE A 21 1.09 -0.92 2.87
CA PHE A 21 1.44 -0.58 1.49
C PHE A 21 0.79 -1.52 0.47
N TYR A 22 0.88 -2.83 0.71
CA TYR A 22 0.25 -3.84 -0.14
C TYR A 22 -1.26 -3.63 -0.25
N LYS A 23 -1.95 -3.43 0.88
CA LYS A 23 -3.41 -3.23 0.92
C LYS A 23 -3.82 -2.02 0.08
N ILE A 24 -3.10 -0.91 0.18
CA ILE A 24 -3.40 0.29 -0.62
C ILE A 24 -3.13 0.01 -2.10
N ALA A 25 -2.01 -0.63 -2.44
CA ALA A 25 -1.69 -1.00 -3.83
C ALA A 25 -2.80 -1.85 -4.47
N VAL A 26 -3.31 -2.83 -3.74
CA VAL A 26 -4.42 -3.69 -4.21
C VAL A 26 -5.68 -2.87 -4.46
N VAL A 27 -6.05 -1.95 -3.56
CA VAL A 27 -7.22 -1.08 -3.77
C VAL A 27 -7.06 -0.27 -5.06
N LEU A 28 -5.89 0.34 -5.29
CA LEU A 28 -5.62 1.07 -6.53
C LEU A 28 -5.65 0.16 -7.77
N GLN A 29 -5.11 -1.06 -7.66
CA GLN A 29 -5.11 -2.05 -8.73
C GLN A 29 -6.53 -2.44 -9.14
N GLN A 30 -7.45 -2.57 -8.18
CA GLN A 30 -8.86 -2.86 -8.48
C GLN A 30 -9.55 -1.69 -9.21
N LEU A 31 -9.28 -0.44 -8.79
CA LEU A 31 -9.81 0.75 -9.47
C LEU A 31 -9.26 0.87 -10.90
N TYR A 32 -7.94 0.70 -11.07
CA TYR A 32 -7.28 0.70 -12.37
C TYR A 32 -7.86 -0.38 -13.29
N TYR A 33 -8.07 -1.59 -12.77
CA TYR A 33 -8.65 -2.69 -13.55
C TYR A 33 -10.07 -2.38 -14.00
N ARG A 34 -10.92 -1.83 -13.12
CA ARG A 34 -12.29 -1.42 -13.47
C ARG A 34 -12.33 -0.33 -14.54
N TRP A 35 -11.45 0.65 -14.44
CA TRP A 35 -11.28 1.68 -15.49
C TRP A 35 -10.85 1.06 -16.82
N LYS A 36 -9.84 0.19 -16.80
CA LYS A 36 -9.28 -0.44 -18.01
C LYS A 36 -10.30 -1.27 -18.79
N LYS A 37 -11.31 -1.84 -18.11
CA LYS A 37 -12.42 -2.57 -18.76
C LYS A 37 -13.66 -1.72 -19.07
N GLY A 38 -13.60 -0.40 -18.87
CA GLY A 38 -14.71 0.52 -19.17
C GLY A 38 -15.83 0.57 -18.12
N GLU A 39 -15.63 0.00 -16.92
CA GLU A 39 -16.61 0.07 -15.82
C GLU A 39 -16.47 1.33 -14.95
N ALA A 40 -15.43 2.13 -15.19
CA ALA A 40 -15.22 3.43 -14.57
C ALA A 40 -14.64 4.39 -15.60
N ASN A 41 -15.17 5.62 -15.66
CA ASN A 41 -14.86 6.61 -16.71
C ASN A 41 -14.04 7.79 -16.17
N ASP A 42 -13.29 7.58 -15.09
CA ASP A 42 -12.44 8.62 -14.51
C ASP A 42 -11.02 8.50 -15.05
N ASP A 43 -10.62 9.44 -15.91
CA ASP A 43 -9.31 9.46 -16.55
C ASP A 43 -8.14 9.57 -15.56
N ARG A 44 -8.39 10.01 -14.32
CA ARG A 44 -7.37 9.98 -13.26
C ARG A 44 -6.91 8.54 -12.98
N PHE A 45 -7.76 7.55 -13.25
CA PHE A 45 -7.43 6.15 -13.06
C PHE A 45 -6.40 5.64 -14.07
N ALA A 46 -6.20 6.29 -15.21
CA ALA A 46 -5.22 5.90 -16.22
C ALA A 46 -3.77 5.86 -15.70
N ARG A 47 -3.47 6.64 -14.65
CA ARG A 47 -2.13 6.78 -14.05
C ARG A 47 -1.96 6.02 -12.72
N LEU A 48 -2.94 5.21 -12.32
CA LEU A 48 -2.86 4.46 -11.06
C LEU A 48 -1.79 3.37 -11.09
N ASP A 49 -1.40 2.88 -12.27
CA ASP A 49 -0.30 1.94 -12.47
C ASP A 49 1.00 2.40 -11.81
N ILE A 50 1.34 3.69 -11.92
CA ILE A 50 2.52 4.29 -11.27
C ILE A 50 2.39 4.21 -9.74
N GLY A 51 1.22 4.56 -9.20
CA GLY A 51 0.95 4.52 -7.77
C GLY A 51 0.99 3.09 -7.21
N ILE A 52 0.44 2.13 -7.95
CA ILE A 52 0.46 0.70 -7.62
C ILE A 52 1.90 0.21 -7.56
N TYR A 53 2.71 0.47 -8.59
CA TYR A 53 4.11 0.06 -8.62
C TYR A 53 4.90 0.62 -7.43
N ASN A 54 4.75 1.92 -7.16
CA ASN A 54 5.45 2.58 -6.06
C ASN A 54 5.08 1.98 -4.71
N LEU A 55 3.79 1.73 -4.46
CA LEU A 55 3.34 1.12 -3.20
C LEU A 55 3.82 -0.32 -3.06
N MET A 56 3.84 -1.11 -4.14
CA MET A 56 4.40 -2.47 -4.11
C MET A 56 5.91 -2.45 -3.84
N LEU A 57 6.64 -1.48 -4.39
CA LEU A 57 8.05 -1.26 -4.06
C LEU A 57 8.23 -0.91 -2.59
N GLN A 58 7.42 -0.01 -2.02
CA GLN A 58 7.48 0.30 -0.59
C GLN A 58 7.15 -0.91 0.28
N ALA A 59 6.16 -1.73 -0.11
CA ALA A 59 5.85 -2.99 0.57
C ALA A 59 7.07 -3.94 0.57
N HIS A 60 7.76 -4.06 -0.57
CA HIS A 60 8.97 -4.88 -0.67
C HIS A 60 10.08 -4.39 0.26
N ARG A 61 10.34 -3.08 0.26
CA ARG A 61 11.35 -2.45 1.14
C ARG A 61 11.00 -2.59 2.63
N ALA A 62 9.72 -2.40 2.98
CA ALA A 62 9.22 -2.60 4.34
C ALA A 62 9.44 -4.05 4.82
N LYS A 63 9.15 -5.02 3.95
CA LYS A 63 9.34 -6.45 4.22
C LYS A 63 10.82 -6.78 4.49
N ASN A 64 11.73 -6.15 3.74
CA ASN A 64 13.18 -6.32 3.90
C ASN A 64 13.78 -5.47 5.04
N ARG A 65 12.96 -4.73 5.79
CA ARG A 65 13.39 -3.84 6.89
C ARG A 65 14.31 -2.70 6.43
N GLU A 66 14.06 -2.16 5.25
CA GLU A 66 14.84 -1.05 4.67
C GLU A 66 14.22 0.33 4.97
N LEU A 67 13.10 0.37 5.69
CA LEU A 67 12.35 1.60 6.00
C LEU A 67 12.28 1.94 7.49
N LEU A 68 12.48 0.95 8.37
CA LEU A 68 12.39 1.03 9.84
C LEU A 68 13.35 0.03 10.48
#